data_AF-A0A378X4H4-F1
#
_entry.id   AF-A0A378X4H4-F1
#
_cell.length_a   1.000
_cell.length_b   1.000
_cell.length_c   1.000
_cell.angle_alpha   90.00
_cell.angle_beta   90.00
_cell.angle_gamma   90.00
#
_symmetry.space_group_name_H-M   'P 1'
#
loop_
_entity.id
_entity.type
_entity.pdbx_description
1 polymer ?
#
loop_
_entity_poly.entity_id
_entity_poly.type
_entity_poly.pdbx_seq_one_letter_code
_entity_poly.pdbx_strand_id
1 'polypeptide(L)'
;MIRVRPRPIVQEAIDAASAACDCTGTRALRVVLHAGVSAMWSAIRATPQRQVHTLDLTISSLRRRWEGEADCSGLSATEWLRDLDAEVAAALDACAERSNTQWIEPVAAISAYVLAVIQGAVLRWLADGDDETTLVVLDDLVATLITKAVDR
;
A
#
# COMPACT_ATOMS: atom_id res chain seq x y z
N MET A 1 7.90 22.20 -2.06
CA MET A 1 7.66 20.83 -1.56
C MET A 1 7.16 20.00 -2.72
N ILE A 2 7.92 19.02 -3.17
CA ILE A 2 7.44 18.02 -4.15
C ILE A 2 6.40 17.18 -3.41
N ARG A 3 5.12 17.26 -3.80
CA ARG A 3 4.10 16.35 -3.25
C ARG A 3 4.42 14.96 -3.78
N VAL A 4 4.70 14.02 -2.87
CA VAL A 4 4.79 12.60 -3.21
C VAL A 4 3.44 12.18 -3.77
N ARG A 5 3.45 11.43 -4.88
CA ARG A 5 2.24 10.94 -5.54
C ARG A 5 2.18 9.42 -5.40
N PRO A 6 0.97 8.82 -5.46
CA PRO A 6 0.85 7.38 -5.56
C PRO A 6 1.54 6.87 -6.82
N ARG A 7 1.84 5.58 -6.85
CA ARG A 7 2.24 4.92 -8.08
C ARG A 7 1.22 5.20 -9.18
N PRO A 8 1.64 5.50 -10.43
CA PRO A 8 0.72 5.89 -11.50
C PRO A 8 -0.46 4.94 -11.69
N ILE A 9 -0.21 3.62 -11.69
CA ILE A 9 -1.27 2.61 -11.84
C ILE A 9 -2.32 2.65 -10.72
N VAL A 10 -1.90 2.97 -9.50
CA VAL A 10 -2.80 3.09 -8.34
C VAL A 10 -3.59 4.40 -8.44
N GLN A 11 -2.92 5.50 -8.78
CA GLN A 11 -3.57 6.80 -8.98
C GLN A 11 -4.64 6.73 -10.08
N GLU A 12 -4.31 6.13 -11.24
CA GLU A 12 -5.22 5.97 -12.36
C GLU A 12 -6.45 5.13 -11.98
N ALA A 13 -6.25 4.05 -11.22
CA ALA A 13 -7.35 3.22 -10.75
C ALA A 13 -8.27 3.97 -9.77
N ILE A 14 -7.70 4.76 -8.85
CA ILE A 14 -8.46 5.62 -7.93
C ILE A 14 -9.27 6.65 -8.71
N ASP A 15 -8.65 7.33 -9.68
CA ASP A 15 -9.30 8.36 -10.49
C ASP A 15 -10.44 7.78 -11.35
N ALA A 16 -10.21 6.64 -12.00
CA ALA A 16 -11.21 5.95 -12.80
C ALA A 16 -12.41 5.49 -11.94
N ALA A 17 -12.14 4.90 -10.77
CA ALA A 17 -13.18 4.46 -9.85
C ALA A 17 -13.98 5.62 -9.25
N SER A 18 -13.32 6.74 -8.94
CA SER A 18 -13.96 7.97 -8.48
C SER A 18 -14.87 8.57 -9.56
N ALA A 19 -14.41 8.62 -10.81
CA ALA A 19 -15.21 9.15 -11.92
C ALA A 19 -16.45 8.28 -12.24
N ALA A 20 -16.38 6.98 -11.93
CA ALA A 20 -17.46 6.03 -12.15
C ALA A 20 -18.42 5.85 -10.95
N CYS A 21 -18.08 6.33 -9.74
CA CYS A 21 -19.02 6.24 -8.61
C CYS A 21 -19.96 7.43 -8.53
N ASP A 22 -21.26 7.16 -8.53
CA ASP A 22 -22.30 8.14 -8.23
C ASP A 22 -22.53 8.34 -6.72
N CYS A 23 -21.54 7.98 -5.90
CA CYS A 23 -21.62 7.93 -4.45
C CYS A 23 -20.58 8.85 -3.79
N THR A 24 -20.80 9.25 -2.55
CA THR A 24 -19.84 10.01 -1.73
C THR A 24 -19.66 9.38 -0.34
N GLY A 25 -18.78 9.96 0.47
CA GLY A 25 -18.49 9.51 1.82
C GLY A 25 -17.79 8.15 1.87
N THR A 26 -17.93 7.46 2.99
CA THR A 26 -17.34 6.14 3.27
C THR A 26 -17.73 5.07 2.24
N ARG A 27 -18.89 5.20 1.58
CA ARG A 27 -19.28 4.32 0.47
C ARG A 27 -18.39 4.53 -0.74
N ALA A 28 -18.12 5.78 -1.13
CA ALA A 28 -17.18 6.11 -2.20
C ALA A 28 -15.75 5.73 -1.84
N LEU A 29 -15.37 5.94 -0.57
CA LEU A 29 -14.06 5.56 -0.05
C LEU A 29 -13.79 4.07 -0.27
N ARG A 30 -14.78 3.21 -0.01
CA ARG A 30 -14.66 1.76 -0.23
C ARG A 30 -14.38 1.43 -1.70
N VAL A 31 -15.08 2.09 -2.61
CA VAL A 31 -14.93 1.88 -4.06
C VAL A 31 -13.51 2.27 -4.52
N VAL A 32 -13.04 3.46 -4.14
CA VAL A 32 -11.71 3.94 -4.57
C VAL A 32 -10.57 3.18 -3.90
N LEU A 33 -10.71 2.79 -2.62
CA LEU A 33 -9.72 1.95 -1.93
C LEU A 33 -9.61 0.57 -2.58
N HIS A 34 -10.75 -0.08 -2.84
CA HIS A 34 -10.75 -1.39 -3.49
C HIS A 34 -10.11 -1.32 -4.88
N ALA A 35 -10.39 -0.27 -5.66
CA ALA A 35 -9.76 -0.05 -6.97
C ALA A 35 -8.25 0.11 -6.87
N GLY A 36 -7.77 0.97 -5.95
CA GLY A 36 -6.34 1.18 -5.73
C GLY A 36 -5.60 -0.08 -5.27
N VAL A 37 -6.18 -0.81 -4.30
CA VAL A 37 -5.62 -2.07 -3.79
C VAL A 37 -5.60 -3.14 -4.88
N SER A 38 -6.66 -3.27 -5.67
CA SER A 38 -6.72 -4.22 -6.80
C SER A 38 -5.66 -3.93 -7.85
N ALA A 39 -5.47 -2.65 -8.21
CA ALA A 39 -4.46 -2.23 -9.18
C ALA A 39 -3.03 -2.50 -8.68
N MET A 40 -2.76 -2.19 -7.41
CA MET A 40 -1.51 -2.51 -6.75
C MET A 40 -1.25 -4.03 -6.77
N TRP A 41 -2.24 -4.83 -6.37
CA TRP A 41 -2.11 -6.28 -6.32
C TRP A 41 -1.83 -6.90 -7.68
N SER A 42 -2.54 -6.43 -8.73
CA SER A 42 -2.28 -6.83 -10.11
C SER A 42 -0.83 -6.56 -10.53
N ALA A 43 -0.29 -5.37 -10.19
CA ALA A 43 1.10 -5.02 -10.50
C ALA A 43 2.13 -5.89 -9.75
N ILE A 44 1.84 -6.22 -8.48
CA ILE A 44 2.67 -7.12 -7.67
C ILE A 44 2.70 -8.51 -8.29
N ARG A 45 1.52 -9.10 -8.57
CA ARG A 45 1.39 -10.44 -9.16
C ARG A 45 2.02 -10.57 -10.54
N ALA A 46 2.04 -9.49 -11.31
CA ALA A 46 2.68 -9.49 -12.62
C ALA A 46 4.22 -9.58 -12.57
N THR A 47 4.84 -9.38 -11.39
CA THR A 47 6.30 -9.30 -11.24
C THR A 47 6.86 -10.07 -10.03
N PRO A 48 6.54 -11.36 -9.84
CA PRO A 48 6.91 -12.10 -8.63
C PRO A 48 8.43 -12.17 -8.41
N GLN A 49 9.21 -12.34 -9.48
CA GLN A 49 10.68 -12.37 -9.39
C GLN A 49 11.25 -11.06 -8.88
N ARG A 50 10.64 -9.92 -9.25
CA ARG A 50 11.03 -8.59 -8.75
C ARG A 50 10.71 -8.46 -7.26
N GLN A 51 9.59 -9.03 -6.80
CA GLN A 51 9.23 -9.03 -5.38
C GLN A 51 10.23 -9.85 -4.56
N VAL A 52 10.57 -11.07 -5.00
CA VAL A 52 11.59 -11.92 -4.36
C VAL A 52 12.94 -11.19 -4.28
N HIS A 53 13.38 -10.60 -5.40
CA HIS A 53 14.65 -9.86 -5.42
C HIS A 53 14.64 -8.67 -4.46
N THR A 54 13.54 -7.92 -4.39
CA THR A 54 13.40 -6.78 -3.48
C THR A 54 13.44 -7.25 -2.02
N LEU A 55 12.73 -8.33 -1.68
CA LEU A 55 12.75 -8.92 -0.33
C LEU A 55 14.16 -9.39 0.05
N ASP A 56 14.89 -10.03 -0.86
CA ASP A 56 16.25 -10.48 -0.62
C ASP A 56 17.21 -9.31 -0.32
N LEU A 57 17.11 -8.22 -1.09
CA LEU A 57 17.88 -6.99 -0.83
C LEU A 57 17.51 -6.37 0.52
N THR A 58 16.23 -6.31 0.86
CA THR A 58 15.74 -5.77 2.12
C THR A 58 16.23 -6.62 3.30
N ILE A 59 16.10 -7.95 3.24
CA ILE A 59 16.59 -8.87 4.28
C ILE A 59 18.11 -8.76 4.43
N SER A 60 18.84 -8.66 3.32
CA SER A 60 20.30 -8.46 3.33
C SER A 60 20.69 -7.15 4.02
N SER A 61 19.98 -6.06 3.75
CA SER A 61 20.19 -4.77 4.44
C SER A 61 19.87 -4.86 5.94
N LEU A 62 18.76 -5.50 6.31
CA LEU A 62 18.39 -5.70 7.71
C LEU A 62 19.41 -6.56 8.46
N ARG A 63 19.95 -7.61 7.82
CA ARG A 63 20.97 -8.47 8.41
C ARG A 63 22.22 -7.67 8.78
N ARG A 64 22.78 -6.90 7.83
CA ARG A 64 23.95 -6.05 8.08
C ARG A 64 23.73 -5.08 9.24
N ARG A 65 22.56 -4.42 9.27
CA ARG A 65 22.18 -3.51 10.35
C ARG A 65 22.21 -4.19 11.73
N TRP A 66 21.69 -5.40 11.85
CA TRP A 66 21.62 -6.13 13.11
C TRP A 66 22.93 -6.84 13.49
N GLU A 67 23.80 -7.11 12.53
CA GLU A 67 25.17 -7.61 12.74
C GLU A 67 26.15 -6.49 13.12
N GLY A 68 25.70 -5.22 13.11
CA GLY A 68 26.52 -4.06 13.48
C GLY A 68 27.47 -3.60 12.38
N GLU A 69 27.27 -4.07 11.14
CA GLU A 69 27.99 -3.57 9.98
C GLU A 69 27.45 -2.17 9.61
N ALA A 70 28.36 -1.23 9.31
CA ALA A 70 27.96 0.07 8.80
C ALA A 70 27.23 -0.10 7.46
N ASP A 71 26.19 0.72 7.20
CA ASP A 71 25.44 0.70 5.95
C ASP A 71 26.38 0.96 4.75
N CYS A 72 26.92 -0.10 4.16
CA CYS A 72 27.66 -0.06 2.92
C CYS A 72 26.69 0.07 1.73
N SER A 73 27.18 0.68 0.65
CA SER A 73 26.46 0.94 -0.62
C SER A 73 25.51 -0.19 -1.04
N GLY A 74 24.21 0.08 -1.00
CA GLY A 74 23.13 -0.86 -1.36
C GLY A 74 21.75 -0.25 -1.03
N LEU A 75 20.66 -0.98 -1.31
CA LEU A 75 19.31 -0.55 -0.91
C LEU A 75 19.25 -0.47 0.62
N SER A 76 19.08 0.73 1.19
CA SER A 76 18.79 0.86 2.62
C SER A 76 17.34 0.47 2.87
N ALA A 77 17.12 -0.57 3.69
CA ALA A 77 15.77 -0.99 4.07
C ALA A 77 14.96 0.17 4.71
N THR A 78 15.64 1.09 5.40
CA THR A 78 14.99 2.24 6.04
C THR A 78 14.55 3.28 5.02
N GLU A 79 15.38 3.58 4.01
CA GLU A 79 15.01 4.52 2.94
C GLU A 79 13.91 3.95 2.06
N TRP A 80 14.03 2.68 1.68
CA TRP A 80 13.01 1.98 0.92
C TRP A 80 11.65 1.95 1.62
N LEU A 81 11.63 1.67 2.94
CA LEU A 81 10.39 1.69 3.71
C LEU A 81 9.80 3.11 3.77
N ARG A 82 10.64 4.13 3.93
CA ARG A 82 10.21 5.53 3.96
C ARG A 82 9.58 5.97 2.64
N ASP A 83 10.15 5.56 1.51
CA ASP A 83 9.62 5.87 0.19
C ASP A 83 8.27 5.18 -0.03
N LEU A 84 8.13 3.92 0.38
CA LEU A 84 6.85 3.20 0.34
C LEU A 84 5.80 3.83 1.24
N ASP A 85 6.16 4.23 2.46
CA ASP A 85 5.25 4.94 3.36
C ASP A 85 4.75 6.24 2.71
N ALA A 86 5.62 6.98 2.04
CA ALA A 86 5.22 8.21 1.36
C ALA A 86 4.30 7.94 0.16
N GLU A 87 4.55 6.89 -0.62
CA GLU A 87 3.67 6.45 -1.72
C GLU A 87 2.28 6.02 -1.21
N VAL A 88 2.23 5.23 -0.13
CA VAL A 88 0.99 4.73 0.46
C VAL A 88 0.20 5.88 1.10
N ALA A 89 0.85 6.77 1.85
CA ALA A 89 0.21 7.95 2.42
C ALA A 89 -0.42 8.82 1.33
N ALA A 90 0.30 9.06 0.22
CA ALA A 90 -0.25 9.82 -0.91
C ALA A 90 -1.49 9.15 -1.52
N ALA A 91 -1.54 7.80 -1.55
CA ALA A 91 -2.68 7.06 -2.08
C ALA A 91 -3.89 7.16 -1.15
N LEU A 92 -3.66 7.06 0.16
CA LEU A 92 -4.69 7.24 1.19
C LEU A 92 -5.27 8.66 1.15
N ASP A 93 -4.43 9.68 0.97
CA ASP A 93 -4.89 11.06 0.82
C ASP A 93 -5.74 11.23 -0.45
N ALA A 94 -5.29 10.70 -1.59
CA ALA A 94 -6.06 10.74 -2.84
C ALA A 94 -7.43 10.07 -2.69
N CYS A 95 -7.50 8.91 -2.03
CA CYS A 95 -8.76 8.21 -1.73
C CYS A 95 -9.69 9.06 -0.85
N ALA A 96 -9.17 9.69 0.21
CA ALA A 96 -9.97 10.54 1.09
C ALA A 96 -10.49 11.80 0.38
N GLU A 97 -9.64 12.44 -0.43
CA GLU A 97 -10.04 13.59 -1.27
C GLU A 97 -11.16 13.21 -2.25
N ARG A 98 -11.03 12.07 -2.93
CA ARG A 98 -11.98 11.66 -3.99
C ARG A 98 -13.30 11.15 -3.47
N SER A 99 -13.32 10.68 -2.23
CA SER A 99 -14.53 10.22 -1.56
C SER A 99 -15.20 11.27 -0.69
N ASN A 100 -14.62 12.47 -0.54
CA ASN A 100 -15.07 13.47 0.43
C ASN A 100 -15.12 12.91 1.87
N THR A 101 -14.05 12.23 2.28
CA THR A 101 -13.89 11.69 3.64
C THR A 101 -12.66 12.27 4.33
N GLN A 102 -12.55 12.03 5.63
CA GLN A 102 -11.37 12.34 6.42
C GLN A 102 -10.95 11.13 7.25
N TRP A 103 -9.65 10.94 7.36
CA TRP A 103 -9.05 9.93 8.23
C TRP A 103 -9.17 10.36 9.70
N ILE A 104 -9.58 9.44 10.56
CA ILE A 104 -9.70 9.65 12.02
C ILE A 104 -8.30 9.65 12.67
N GLU A 105 -7.42 8.80 12.15
CA GLU A 105 -6.03 8.64 12.60
C GLU A 105 -5.06 9.41 11.69
N PRO A 106 -3.84 9.73 12.17
CA PRO A 106 -2.80 10.29 11.33
C PRO A 106 -2.51 9.35 10.14
N VAL A 107 -2.48 9.89 8.92
CA VAL A 107 -2.29 9.12 7.68
C VAL A 107 -1.00 8.30 7.70
N ALA A 108 0.06 8.80 8.35
CA ALA A 108 1.30 8.05 8.52
C ALA A 108 1.12 6.74 9.33
N ALA A 109 0.25 6.75 10.35
CA ALA A 109 -0.04 5.54 11.13
C ALA A 109 -0.87 4.53 10.30
N ILE A 110 -1.82 5.02 9.49
CA ILE A 110 -2.60 4.20 8.57
C ILE A 110 -1.68 3.60 7.49
N SER A 111 -0.75 4.38 6.94
CA SER A 111 0.24 3.93 5.96
C SER A 111 1.10 2.79 6.51
N ALA A 112 1.66 2.96 7.71
CA ALA A 112 2.49 1.93 8.34
C ALA A 112 1.70 0.62 8.54
N TYR A 113 0.42 0.71 8.93
CA TYR A 113 -0.47 -0.45 9.02
C TYR A 113 -0.69 -1.13 7.66
N VAL A 114 -1.06 -0.35 6.64
CA VAL A 114 -1.28 -0.83 5.27
C VAL A 114 -0.05 -1.55 4.75
N LEU A 115 1.13 -0.95 4.92
CA LEU A 115 2.38 -1.50 4.43
C LEU A 115 2.75 -2.80 5.16
N ALA A 116 2.55 -2.88 6.48
CA ALA A 116 2.78 -4.10 7.25
C ALA A 116 1.88 -5.26 6.77
N VAL A 117 0.59 -4.99 6.53
CA VAL A 117 -0.36 -6.00 6.03
C VAL A 117 0.03 -6.45 4.62
N ILE A 118 0.32 -5.52 3.70
CA ILE A 118 0.69 -5.85 2.32
C ILE A 118 1.99 -6.65 2.27
N GLN A 119 3.04 -6.23 2.98
CA GLN A 119 4.32 -6.95 2.97
C GLN A 119 4.17 -8.37 3.53
N GLY A 120 3.38 -8.54 4.59
CA GLY A 120 3.06 -9.87 5.13
C GLY A 120 2.29 -10.74 4.13
N ALA A 121 1.28 -10.17 3.47
CA ALA A 121 0.50 -10.87 2.45
C ALA A 121 1.35 -11.28 1.24
N VAL A 122 2.19 -10.37 0.73
CA VAL A 122 3.10 -10.66 -0.39
C VAL A 122 4.11 -11.74 -0.03
N LEU A 123 4.72 -11.69 1.16
CA LEU A 123 5.65 -12.71 1.62
C LEU A 123 4.99 -14.09 1.70
N ARG A 124 3.77 -14.16 2.25
CA ARG A 124 2.99 -15.39 2.32
C ARG A 124 2.67 -15.93 0.93
N TRP A 125 2.13 -15.07 0.06
CA TRP A 125 1.79 -15.43 -1.31
C TRP A 125 2.98 -15.93 -2.12
N LEU A 126 4.16 -15.32 -1.95
CA LEU A 126 5.38 -15.81 -2.60
C LEU A 126 5.78 -17.22 -2.14
N ALA A 127 5.36 -17.64 -0.94
CA ALA A 127 5.65 -18.95 -0.37
C ALA A 127 4.64 -20.03 -0.78
N ASP A 128 3.33 -19.70 -0.82
CA ASP A 128 2.26 -20.68 -1.07
C ASP A 128 1.56 -20.53 -2.44
N GLY A 129 1.71 -19.39 -3.12
CA GLY A 129 1.06 -19.08 -4.40
C GLY A 129 -0.45 -18.87 -4.29
N ASP A 130 -0.99 -18.70 -3.08
CA ASP A 130 -2.43 -18.65 -2.84
C ASP A 130 -2.99 -17.25 -3.07
N ASP A 131 -3.49 -17.03 -4.29
CA ASP A 131 -4.17 -15.81 -4.71
C ASP A 131 -5.48 -15.58 -3.94
N GLU A 132 -6.24 -16.64 -3.65
CA GLU A 132 -7.57 -16.53 -3.03
C GLU A 132 -7.44 -16.03 -1.59
N THR A 133 -6.56 -16.66 -0.81
CA THR A 133 -6.27 -16.24 0.56
C THR A 133 -5.74 -14.80 0.58
N THR A 134 -4.89 -14.43 -0.38
CA THR A 134 -4.35 -13.07 -0.44
C THR A 134 -5.43 -12.03 -0.77
N LEU A 135 -6.35 -12.34 -1.68
CA LEU A 135 -7.48 -11.46 -1.98
C LEU A 135 -8.37 -11.24 -0.76
N VAL A 136 -8.64 -12.28 0.04
CA VAL A 136 -9.38 -12.14 1.30
C VAL A 136 -8.69 -11.17 2.26
N VAL A 137 -7.36 -11.28 2.42
CA VAL A 137 -6.59 -10.35 3.27
C VAL A 137 -6.66 -8.91 2.76
N LEU A 138 -6.64 -8.71 1.45
CA LEU A 138 -6.75 -7.38 0.83
C LEU A 138 -8.16 -6.79 0.99
N ASP A 139 -9.20 -7.60 0.92
CA ASP A 139 -10.58 -7.19 1.20
C ASP A 139 -10.76 -6.81 2.67
N ASP A 140 -10.20 -7.59 3.59
CA ASP A 140 -10.18 -7.29 5.03
C ASP A 140 -9.40 -6.01 5.33
N LEU A 141 -8.30 -5.75 4.61
CA LEU A 141 -7.57 -4.49 4.68
C LEU A 141 -8.49 -3.33 4.30
N VAL A 142 -9.17 -3.40 3.15
CA VAL A 142 -10.10 -2.34 2.71
C VAL A 142 -11.22 -2.15 3.75
N ALA A 143 -11.83 -3.23 4.23
CA ALA A 143 -12.88 -3.17 5.25
C ALA A 143 -12.39 -2.48 6.53
N THR A 144 -11.18 -2.79 6.98
CA THR A 144 -10.55 -2.17 8.15
C THR A 144 -10.30 -0.68 7.91
N LEU A 145 -9.78 -0.29 6.75
CA LEU A 145 -9.52 1.12 6.43
C LEU A 145 -10.80 1.97 6.46
N ILE A 146 -11.93 1.43 6.04
CA ILE A 146 -13.22 2.14 6.13
C ILE A 146 -13.58 2.49 7.57
N THR A 147 -13.24 1.66 8.55
CA THR A 147 -13.50 1.96 9.97
C THR A 147 -12.65 3.11 10.53
N LYS A 148 -11.59 3.49 9.81
CA LYS A 148 -10.65 4.57 10.18
C LYS A 148 -10.99 5.91 9.51
N ALA A 149 -12.12 6.01 8.84
CA ALA A 149 -12.55 7.22 8.15
C ALA A 149 -13.99 7.61 8.48
N VAL A 150 -14.28 8.90 8.36
CA VAL A 150 -15.63 9.45 8.46
C VAL A 150 -15.92 10.35 7.28
N ASP A 151 -17.21 10.52 6.99
CA ASP A 151 -17.68 11.50 6.00
C ASP A 151 -17.25 12.91 6.43
N ARG A 152 -16.95 13.78 5.46
CA ARG A 152 -16.72 15.21 5.70
C ARG A 152 -18.02 15.99 5.78
#